data_AF-A0A814P8Q7-F1
#
_entry.id   AF-A0A814P8Q7-F1
#
_cell.length_a   1.000
_cell.length_b   1.000
_cell.length_c   1.000
_cell.angle_alpha   90.00
_cell.angle_beta   90.00
_cell.angle_gamma   90.00
#
_symmetry.space_group_name_H-M   'P 1'
#
loop_
_entity.id
_entity.type
_entity.pdbx_description
1 polymer ?
#
loop_
_entity_poly.entity_id
_entity_poly.type
_entity_poly.pdbx_seq_one_letter_code
_entity_poly.pdbx_strand_id
1 'polypeptide(L)'
;MSSPVSNLDTSSPSSSTLNTNRNSTNDSTYSQNSYVSLLDSCETPDGPVLSFPQRATLNLNRSLNILRQWSSRTLKYTRQLFQERVGHLLPTQDIELEQNIQLLRETKRHYENILNEARQMSIYFSGLLQTQRALGESFNQLQRISGSSDDLVDQLVRNSQCQKTLALNGDILLNAINTFIDKLETLTNKTIE
;
A
#
# COMPACT_ATOMS: atom_id res chain seq x y z
N MET A 1 -42.32 35.84 -25.14
CA MET A 1 -43.35 34.78 -25.10
C MET A 1 -43.06 33.91 -23.88
N SER A 2 -44.10 33.48 -23.17
CA SER A 2 -44.09 32.46 -22.10
C SER A 2 -43.16 32.64 -20.88
N SER A 3 -43.76 33.03 -19.76
CA SER A 3 -43.32 32.70 -18.38
C SER A 3 -43.74 31.26 -18.01
N PRO A 4 -43.68 30.83 -16.74
CA PRO A 4 -42.52 30.50 -15.89
C PRO A 4 -42.59 29.02 -15.42
N VAL A 5 -41.81 28.61 -14.39
CA VAL A 5 -42.08 27.56 -13.35
C VAL A 5 -40.75 27.26 -12.59
N SER A 6 -40.57 27.61 -11.31
CA SER A 6 -40.80 26.82 -10.06
C SER A 6 -40.08 25.45 -9.99
N ASN A 7 -39.46 24.99 -8.88
CA ASN A 7 -39.30 25.49 -7.50
C ASN A 7 -37.90 25.12 -6.94
N LEU A 8 -37.41 25.87 -5.94
CA LEU A 8 -36.43 25.35 -4.97
C LEU A 8 -37.19 24.75 -3.78
N ASP A 9 -37.32 23.42 -3.71
CA ASP A 9 -37.87 22.75 -2.54
C ASP A 9 -36.81 22.55 -1.46
N THR A 10 -36.73 23.52 -0.55
CA THR A 10 -36.15 23.33 0.78
C THR A 10 -37.01 22.34 1.57
N SER A 11 -36.55 21.11 1.74
CA SER A 11 -37.21 20.10 2.59
C SER A 11 -36.24 19.47 3.60
N SER A 12 -36.19 20.07 4.79
CA SER A 12 -35.71 19.39 5.99
C SER A 12 -36.74 18.36 6.46
N PRO A 13 -36.33 17.17 6.94
CA PRO A 13 -37.12 16.40 7.88
C PRO A 13 -36.57 16.58 9.31
N SER A 14 -37.31 17.31 10.14
CA SER A 14 -37.12 17.32 11.59
C SER A 14 -37.85 16.13 12.23
N SER A 15 -37.43 15.74 13.45
CA SER A 15 -38.03 14.71 14.32
C SER A 15 -37.60 13.27 14.00
N SER A 16 -37.46 12.34 14.96
CA SER A 16 -37.81 12.41 16.39
C SER A 16 -36.85 11.58 17.27
N THR A 17 -36.89 11.86 18.57
CA THR A 17 -36.14 11.19 19.64
C THR A 17 -36.45 9.69 19.77
N LEU A 18 -35.41 8.85 19.84
CA LEU A 18 -35.49 7.53 20.47
C LEU A 18 -34.45 7.41 21.59
N ASN A 19 -34.93 7.62 22.81
CA ASN A 19 -34.25 7.30 24.05
C ASN A 19 -34.13 5.77 24.19
N THR A 20 -32.91 5.23 24.26
CA THR A 20 -32.68 3.89 24.85
C THR A 20 -31.46 3.93 25.76
N ASN A 21 -31.71 4.21 27.03
CA ASN A 21 -30.78 3.93 28.12
C ASN A 21 -30.44 2.43 28.17
N ARG A 22 -29.16 2.07 27.95
CA ARG A 22 -28.58 0.78 28.36
C ARG A 22 -27.16 0.93 28.89
N ASN A 23 -27.07 1.24 30.18
CA ASN A 23 -25.89 0.87 30.97
C ASN A 23 -25.71 -0.66 30.93
N SER A 24 -24.55 -1.14 30.49
CA SER A 24 -23.70 -2.08 31.26
C SER A 24 -22.43 -2.41 30.49
N THR A 25 -21.32 -1.87 31.01
CA THR A 25 -20.03 -2.55 31.17
C THR A 25 -19.81 -3.86 30.40
N ASN A 26 -18.81 -3.85 29.51
CA ASN A 26 -17.73 -4.85 29.58
C ASN A 26 -16.49 -4.29 28.88
N ASP A 27 -15.81 -3.41 29.62
CA ASP A 27 -14.44 -2.98 29.32
C ASP A 27 -13.53 -4.21 29.44
N SER A 28 -13.24 -4.86 28.31
CA SER A 28 -12.32 -6.00 28.25
C SER A 28 -10.93 -5.48 27.92
N THR A 29 -10.34 -4.81 28.91
CA THR A 29 -9.00 -4.25 28.84
C THR A 29 -8.02 -5.33 28.38
N TYR A 30 -7.28 -5.05 27.30
CA TYR A 30 -6.27 -5.95 26.75
C TYR A 30 -5.08 -6.01 27.72
N SER A 31 -5.19 -6.84 28.75
CA SER A 31 -4.19 -6.98 29.80
C SER A 31 -2.91 -7.59 29.21
N GLN A 32 -1.96 -6.71 28.88
CA GLN A 32 -0.55 -7.06 28.76
C GLN A 32 -0.11 -7.77 30.03
N ASN A 33 0.04 -9.10 29.97
CA ASN A 33 0.68 -9.84 31.05
C ASN A 33 2.16 -10.02 30.74
N SER A 34 2.89 -8.99 31.16
CA SER A 34 4.20 -9.06 31.81
C SER A 34 4.85 -10.45 31.86
N TYR A 35 6.05 -10.56 31.30
CA TYR A 35 6.95 -11.67 31.55
C TYR A 35 7.37 -11.65 33.03
N VAL A 36 6.71 -12.46 33.87
CA VAL A 36 7.04 -12.56 35.29
C VAL A 36 8.43 -13.19 35.45
N SER A 37 9.37 -12.37 35.92
CA SER A 37 10.75 -12.73 36.24
C SER A 37 10.84 -13.81 37.32
N LEU A 38 11.95 -14.55 37.27
CA LEU A 38 12.29 -15.68 38.13
C LEU A 38 13.05 -15.26 39.40
N LEU A 39 12.94 -16.09 40.46
CA LEU A 39 13.68 -16.02 41.74
C LEU A 39 13.26 -14.82 42.62
N ASP A 40 13.29 -14.86 43.95
CA ASP A 40 13.69 -15.87 44.94
C ASP A 40 12.83 -15.68 46.23
N SER A 41 12.90 -16.38 47.38
CA SER A 41 13.83 -17.35 47.97
C SER A 41 13.07 -18.44 48.76
N CYS A 42 13.72 -19.16 49.68
CA CYS A 42 13.11 -20.05 50.68
C CYS A 42 13.74 -19.87 52.06
N GLU A 43 12.93 -19.88 53.12
CA GLU A 43 13.32 -20.11 54.52
C GLU A 43 12.03 -20.45 55.31
N THR A 44 11.86 -21.63 55.92
CA THR A 44 12.41 -22.04 57.24
C THR A 44 12.08 -23.55 57.50
N PRO A 45 12.60 -24.20 58.57
CA PRO A 45 12.90 -25.64 58.55
C PRO A 45 11.91 -26.59 59.26
N ASP A 46 12.32 -27.87 59.29
CA ASP A 46 11.83 -29.04 60.02
C ASP A 46 10.65 -29.88 59.49
N GLY A 47 10.97 -31.15 59.20
CA GLY A 47 10.06 -32.22 58.78
C GLY A 47 10.66 -33.09 57.68
N PRO A 48 10.75 -34.44 57.83
CA PRO A 48 11.24 -35.34 56.78
C PRO A 48 10.18 -35.52 55.70
N VAL A 49 10.00 -34.51 54.86
CA VAL A 49 9.13 -34.58 53.68
C VAL A 49 9.82 -35.44 52.62
N LEU A 50 9.10 -36.46 52.13
CA LEU A 50 9.48 -37.22 50.92
C LEU A 50 9.59 -36.26 49.73
N SER A 51 10.82 -35.82 49.45
CA SER A 51 11.15 -34.92 48.35
C SER A 51 11.14 -35.67 47.01
N PHE A 52 9.93 -36.05 46.57
CA PHE A 52 9.65 -36.09 45.14
C PHE A 52 10.19 -34.80 44.52
N PRO A 53 10.88 -34.86 43.36
CA PRO A 53 11.64 -33.71 42.88
C PRO A 53 10.69 -32.54 42.62
N GLN A 54 10.71 -31.55 43.52
CA GLN A 54 9.90 -30.34 43.49
C GLN A 54 10.01 -29.60 42.15
N ARG A 55 11.19 -29.74 41.51
CA ARG A 55 11.48 -29.22 40.18
C ARG A 55 10.66 -29.89 39.06
N ALA A 56 10.30 -31.17 39.19
CA ALA A 56 9.45 -31.89 38.24
C ALA A 56 7.96 -31.61 38.48
N THR A 57 7.51 -31.53 39.73
CA THR A 57 6.12 -31.18 40.07
C THR A 57 5.77 -29.75 39.68
N LEU A 58 6.68 -28.79 39.87
CA LEU A 58 6.52 -27.42 39.37
C LEU A 58 6.44 -27.35 37.84
N ASN A 59 7.24 -28.17 37.13
CA ASN A 59 7.23 -28.22 35.68
C ASN A 59 5.92 -28.85 35.13
N LEU A 60 5.41 -29.90 35.79
CA LEU A 60 4.11 -30.52 35.48
C LEU A 60 2.93 -29.56 35.72
N ASN A 61 2.95 -28.81 36.84
CA ASN A 61 1.94 -27.78 37.09
C ASN A 61 2.00 -26.67 36.02
N ARG A 62 3.20 -26.29 35.57
CA ARG A 62 3.37 -25.32 34.47
C ARG A 62 2.81 -25.85 33.15
N SER A 63 3.12 -27.09 32.78
CA SER A 63 2.63 -27.70 31.53
C SER A 63 1.11 -27.93 31.55
N LEU A 64 0.53 -28.32 32.68
CA LEU A 64 -0.93 -28.41 32.84
C LEU A 64 -1.63 -27.06 32.72
N ASN A 65 -1.04 -26.00 33.29
CA ASN A 65 -1.59 -24.64 33.13
C ASN A 65 -1.52 -24.17 31.67
N ILE A 66 -0.42 -24.44 30.95
CA ILE A 66 -0.30 -24.16 29.51
C ILE A 66 -1.35 -24.94 28.71
N LEU A 67 -1.51 -26.24 28.96
CA LEU A 67 -2.53 -27.09 28.32
C LEU A 67 -3.95 -26.59 28.58
N ARG A 68 -4.27 -26.19 29.81
CA ARG A 68 -5.58 -25.64 30.20
C ARG A 68 -5.86 -24.30 29.53
N GLN A 69 -4.84 -23.44 29.42
CA GLN A 69 -4.98 -22.14 28.80
C GLN A 69 -5.08 -22.25 27.27
N TRP A 70 -4.35 -23.19 26.66
CA TRP A 70 -4.52 -23.58 25.25
C TRP A 70 -5.92 -24.15 24.98
N SER A 71 -6.37 -25.17 25.73
CA SER A 71 -7.68 -25.78 25.49
C SER A 71 -8.84 -24.80 25.68
N SER A 72 -8.74 -23.87 26.65
CA SER A 72 -9.71 -22.77 26.80
C SER A 72 -9.73 -21.83 25.59
N ARG A 73 -8.57 -21.47 25.03
CA ARG A 73 -8.47 -20.63 23.81
C ARG A 73 -9.05 -21.37 22.59
N THR A 74 -8.69 -22.64 22.41
CA THR A 74 -9.19 -23.49 21.31
C THR A 74 -10.72 -23.63 21.37
N LEU A 75 -11.29 -23.94 22.54
CA LEU A 75 -12.74 -24.05 22.70
C LEU A 75 -13.48 -22.73 22.45
N LYS A 76 -12.92 -21.59 22.89
CA LYS A 76 -13.47 -20.25 22.58
C LYS A 76 -13.47 -19.99 21.08
N TYR A 77 -12.36 -20.24 20.40
CA TYR A 77 -12.23 -20.09 18.94
C TYR A 77 -13.22 -20.98 18.18
N THR A 78 -13.28 -22.28 18.50
CA THR A 78 -14.23 -23.21 17.85
C THR A 78 -15.69 -22.78 18.07
N ARG A 79 -16.04 -22.30 19.26
CA ARG A 79 -17.39 -21.80 19.56
C ARG A 79 -17.72 -20.50 18.81
N GLN A 80 -16.74 -19.62 18.62
CA GLN A 80 -16.88 -18.39 17.84
C GLN A 80 -17.09 -18.72 16.36
N LEU A 81 -16.20 -19.51 15.78
CA LEU A 81 -16.28 -20.01 14.39
C LEU A 81 -17.62 -20.70 14.10
N PHE A 82 -18.11 -21.55 15.02
CA PHE A 82 -19.41 -22.20 14.87
C PHE A 82 -20.57 -21.19 14.83
N GLN A 83 -20.59 -20.22 15.74
CA GLN A 83 -21.64 -19.20 15.79
C GLN A 83 -21.62 -18.26 14.57
N GLU A 84 -20.45 -17.93 14.03
CA GLU A 84 -20.31 -17.18 12.77
C GLU A 84 -20.86 -18.00 11.60
N ARG A 85 -20.52 -19.29 11.50
CA ARG A 85 -20.99 -20.18 10.42
C ARG A 85 -22.49 -20.44 10.43
N VAL A 86 -23.12 -20.41 11.61
CA VAL A 86 -24.58 -20.55 11.78
C VAL A 86 -25.30 -19.19 11.73
N GLY A 87 -24.57 -18.07 11.67
CA GLY A 87 -25.15 -16.72 11.59
C GLY A 87 -25.68 -16.18 12.92
N HIS A 88 -25.31 -16.78 14.06
CA HIS A 88 -25.63 -16.28 15.39
C HIS A 88 -24.72 -15.14 15.86
N LEU A 89 -23.53 -15.01 15.26
CA LEU A 89 -22.61 -13.89 15.45
C LEU A 89 -22.23 -13.31 14.09
N LEU A 90 -21.90 -12.03 14.06
CA LEU A 90 -21.26 -11.39 12.91
C LEU A 90 -19.86 -12.00 12.71
N PRO A 91 -19.37 -12.09 11.45
CA PRO A 91 -18.00 -12.51 11.18
C PRO A 91 -16.98 -11.66 11.94
N THR A 92 -15.91 -12.27 12.43
CA THR A 92 -14.77 -11.53 12.96
C THR A 92 -14.11 -10.73 11.83
N GLN A 93 -14.24 -9.41 11.88
CA GLN A 93 -13.68 -8.48 10.91
C GLN A 93 -12.73 -7.50 11.61
N ASP A 94 -11.48 -7.42 11.14
CA ASP A 94 -10.52 -6.41 11.55
C ASP A 94 -10.66 -5.19 10.62
N ILE A 95 -11.38 -4.18 11.10
CA ILE A 95 -11.75 -3.00 10.32
C ILE A 95 -10.51 -2.15 9.99
N GLU A 96 -9.51 -2.10 10.87
CA GLU A 96 -8.27 -1.35 10.64
C GLU A 96 -7.42 -2.05 9.57
N LEU A 97 -7.28 -3.37 9.66
CA LEU A 97 -6.58 -4.15 8.65
C LEU A 97 -7.27 -4.07 7.28
N GLU A 98 -8.60 -4.14 7.22
CA GLU A 98 -9.35 -3.97 5.97
C GLU A 98 -9.18 -2.57 5.36
N GLN A 99 -9.17 -1.50 6.18
CA GLN A 99 -8.86 -0.14 5.72
C GLN A 99 -7.44 -0.04 5.14
N ASN A 100 -6.45 -0.63 5.82
CA ASN A 100 -5.06 -0.66 5.35
C ASN A 100 -4.91 -1.44 4.03
N ILE A 101 -5.58 -2.59 3.88
CA ILE A 101 -5.63 -3.36 2.63
C ILE A 101 -6.29 -2.53 1.51
N GLN A 102 -7.35 -1.80 1.81
CA GLN A 102 -8.05 -0.98 0.82
C GLN A 102 -7.19 0.21 0.36
N LEU A 103 -6.48 0.88 1.27
CA LEU A 103 -5.51 1.93 0.95
C LEU A 103 -4.36 1.40 0.08
N LEU A 104 -3.86 0.19 0.37
CA LEU A 104 -2.81 -0.45 -0.42
C LEU A 104 -3.27 -0.76 -1.86
N ARG A 105 -4.52 -1.23 -2.03
CA ARG A 105 -5.13 -1.45 -3.35
C ARG A 105 -5.32 -0.16 -4.15
N GLU A 106 -5.73 0.93 -3.50
CA GLU A 106 -5.84 2.25 -4.13
C GLU A 106 -4.46 2.78 -4.56
N THR A 107 -3.45 2.63 -3.69
CA THR A 107 -2.05 2.99 -3.97
C THR A 107 -1.50 2.20 -5.16
N LYS A 108 -1.78 0.88 -5.25
CA LYS A 108 -1.43 0.05 -6.40
C LYS A 108 -2.05 0.60 -7.69
N ARG A 109 -3.37 0.85 -7.71
CA ARG A 109 -4.06 1.41 -8.88
C ARG A 109 -3.48 2.76 -9.32
N HIS A 110 -3.05 3.59 -8.37
CA HIS A 110 -2.38 4.85 -8.68
C HIS A 110 -1.03 4.62 -9.39
N TYR A 111 -0.24 3.64 -8.95
CA TYR A 111 1.00 3.25 -9.63
C TYR A 111 0.77 2.56 -10.98
N GLU A 112 -0.30 1.76 -11.14
CA GLU A 112 -0.71 1.20 -12.44
C GLU A 112 -1.01 2.30 -13.47
N ASN A 113 -1.71 3.35 -13.05
CA ASN A 113 -1.98 4.52 -13.89
C ASN A 113 -0.68 5.26 -14.27
N ILE A 114 0.19 5.54 -13.29
CA ILE A 114 1.49 6.19 -13.54
C ILE A 114 2.36 5.33 -14.50
N LEU A 115 2.35 4.01 -14.35
CA LEU A 115 3.05 3.09 -15.24
C LEU A 115 2.52 3.15 -16.68
N ASN A 116 1.21 3.26 -16.86
CA ASN A 116 0.60 3.45 -18.18
C ASN A 116 1.00 4.79 -18.81
N GLU A 117 0.92 5.90 -18.07
CA GLU A 117 1.33 7.22 -18.56
C GLU A 117 2.84 7.28 -18.88
N ALA A 118 3.69 6.65 -18.06
CA ALA A 118 5.12 6.57 -18.32
C ALA A 118 5.44 5.77 -19.61
N ARG A 119 4.71 4.68 -19.87
CA ARG A 119 4.82 3.91 -21.13
C ARG A 119 4.39 4.75 -22.34
N GLN A 120 3.29 5.48 -22.25
CA GLN A 120 2.87 6.42 -23.29
C GLN A 120 3.94 7.51 -23.52
N MET A 121 4.47 8.10 -22.45
CA MET A 121 5.55 9.08 -22.51
C MET A 121 6.79 8.54 -23.23
N SER A 122 7.22 7.29 -22.94
CA SER A 122 8.36 6.66 -23.62
C SER A 122 8.12 6.53 -25.14
N ILE A 123 6.92 6.11 -25.55
CA ILE A 123 6.54 6.00 -26.98
C ILE A 123 6.57 7.38 -27.66
N TYR A 124 5.90 8.39 -27.08
CA TYR A 124 5.88 9.74 -27.63
C TYR A 124 7.27 10.37 -27.69
N PHE A 125 8.09 10.15 -26.65
CA PHE A 125 9.44 10.68 -26.59
C PHE A 125 10.33 10.03 -27.65
N SER A 126 10.26 8.71 -27.85
CA SER A 126 10.96 8.02 -28.95
C SER A 126 10.62 8.60 -30.33
N GLY A 127 9.33 8.84 -30.62
CA GLY A 127 8.90 9.49 -31.86
C GLY A 127 9.38 10.94 -32.01
N LEU A 128 9.47 11.69 -30.90
CA LEU A 128 10.04 13.03 -30.86
C LEU A 128 11.55 13.00 -31.20
N LEU A 129 12.32 12.04 -30.67
CA LEU A 129 13.75 11.88 -31.01
C LEU A 129 13.95 11.49 -32.48
N GLN A 130 13.09 10.64 -33.05
CA GLN A 130 13.10 10.36 -34.49
C GLN A 130 12.87 11.63 -35.31
N THR A 131 11.92 12.47 -34.90
CA THR A 131 11.61 13.75 -35.56
C THR A 131 12.78 14.74 -35.47
N GLN A 132 13.47 14.82 -34.33
CA GLN A 132 14.67 15.67 -34.17
C GLN A 132 15.80 15.24 -35.11
N ARG A 133 16.03 13.93 -35.28
CA ARG A 133 17.03 13.42 -36.24
C ARG A 133 16.68 13.80 -37.68
N ALA A 134 15.43 13.57 -38.10
CA ALA A 134 14.94 13.94 -39.44
C ALA A 134 15.01 15.46 -39.70
N LEU A 135 14.74 16.28 -38.69
CA LEU A 135 14.88 17.74 -38.78
C LEU A 135 16.36 18.15 -38.90
N GLY A 136 17.26 17.51 -38.15
CA GLY A 136 18.70 17.68 -38.28
C GLY A 136 19.20 17.32 -39.69
N GLU A 137 18.76 16.20 -40.26
CA GLU A 137 19.06 15.80 -41.65
C GLU A 137 18.53 16.83 -42.65
N SER A 138 17.29 17.30 -42.46
CA SER A 138 16.67 18.35 -43.30
C SER A 138 17.50 19.64 -43.31
N PHE A 139 18.02 20.08 -42.15
CA PHE A 139 18.91 21.24 -42.08
C PHE A 139 20.24 21.03 -42.83
N ASN A 140 20.82 19.83 -42.78
CA ASN A 140 22.02 19.50 -43.57
C ASN A 140 21.72 19.46 -45.09
N GLN A 141 20.52 19.03 -45.50
CA GLN A 141 20.08 19.08 -46.90
C GLN A 141 19.86 20.52 -47.38
N LEU A 142 19.20 21.36 -46.58
CA LEU A 142 19.00 22.78 -46.85
C LEU A 142 20.34 23.51 -46.99
N GLN A 143 21.29 23.26 -46.06
CA GLN A 143 22.64 23.81 -46.11
C GLN A 143 23.33 23.50 -47.45
N ARG A 144 23.29 22.24 -47.91
CA ARG A 144 23.89 21.79 -49.17
C ARG A 144 23.30 22.48 -50.41
N ILE A 145 22.02 22.83 -50.37
CA ILE A 145 21.33 23.52 -51.47
C ILE A 145 21.59 25.04 -51.41
N SER A 146 21.73 25.61 -50.21
CA SER A 146 21.77 27.06 -50.03
C SER A 146 23.05 27.73 -50.53
N GLY A 147 24.18 27.03 -50.54
CA GLY A 147 25.39 27.22 -51.39
C GLY A 147 26.16 28.55 -51.43
N SER A 148 25.53 29.68 -51.09
CA SER A 148 25.90 31.01 -51.58
C SER A 148 25.70 32.13 -50.56
N SER A 149 25.30 31.81 -49.32
CA SER A 149 25.01 32.79 -48.27
C SER A 149 25.54 32.26 -46.93
N ASP A 150 26.76 32.70 -46.57
CA ASP A 150 27.52 32.22 -45.41
C ASP A 150 26.70 32.30 -44.10
N ASP A 151 26.11 33.46 -43.81
CA ASP A 151 25.37 33.70 -42.56
C ASP A 151 24.20 32.73 -42.32
N LEU A 152 23.52 32.30 -43.40
CA LEU A 152 22.40 31.36 -43.32
C LEU A 152 22.91 29.91 -43.22
N VAL A 153 23.98 29.58 -43.95
CA VAL A 153 24.65 28.28 -43.91
C VAL A 153 25.14 27.99 -42.49
N ASP A 154 25.79 28.96 -41.83
CA ASP A 154 26.27 28.83 -40.45
C ASP A 154 25.13 28.64 -39.43
N GLN A 155 24.00 29.31 -39.62
CA GLN A 155 22.81 29.11 -38.79
C GLN A 155 22.22 27.71 -38.97
N LEU A 156 22.14 27.20 -40.20
CA LEU A 156 21.66 25.85 -40.49
C LEU A 156 22.60 24.77 -39.92
N VAL A 157 23.92 24.97 -39.99
CA VAL A 157 24.92 24.08 -39.35
C VAL A 157 24.70 24.04 -37.83
N ARG A 158 24.61 25.21 -37.19
CA ARG A 158 24.39 25.32 -35.74
C ARG A 158 23.09 24.64 -35.30
N ASN A 159 22.02 24.83 -36.06
CA ASN A 159 20.72 24.20 -35.82
C ASN A 159 20.77 22.68 -36.03
N SER A 160 21.46 22.19 -37.07
CA SER A 160 21.60 20.74 -37.32
C SER A 160 22.43 20.05 -36.23
N GLN A 161 23.48 20.70 -35.74
CA GLN A 161 24.29 20.20 -34.63
C GLN A 161 23.51 20.23 -33.30
N CYS A 162 22.73 21.28 -33.05
CA CYS A 162 21.83 21.36 -31.90
C CYS A 162 20.84 20.18 -31.87
N GLN A 163 20.16 19.90 -32.98
CA GLN A 163 19.20 18.79 -33.06
C GLN A 163 19.87 17.41 -32.88
N LYS A 164 21.09 17.21 -33.42
CA LYS A 164 21.87 15.98 -33.20
C LYS A 164 22.23 15.78 -31.72
N THR A 165 22.74 16.82 -31.06
CA THR A 165 23.08 16.77 -29.62
C THR A 165 21.83 16.55 -28.75
N LEU A 166 20.71 17.19 -29.10
CA LEU A 166 19.45 17.03 -28.39
C LEU A 166 18.89 15.61 -28.50
N ALA A 167 18.97 15.00 -29.70
CA ALA A 167 18.57 13.61 -29.91
C ALA A 167 19.43 12.62 -29.10
N LEU A 168 20.75 12.82 -29.06
CA LEU A 168 21.68 11.97 -28.28
C LEU A 168 21.43 12.06 -26.76
N ASN A 169 21.24 13.28 -26.24
CA ASN A 169 20.87 13.47 -24.83
C ASN A 169 19.48 12.88 -24.52
N GLY A 170 18.57 12.93 -25.51
CA GLY A 170 17.28 12.29 -25.48
C GLY A 170 17.36 10.77 -25.36
N ASP A 171 18.26 10.10 -26.07
CA ASP A 171 18.42 8.64 -25.96
C ASP A 171 18.79 8.20 -24.53
N ILE A 172 19.63 8.99 -23.85
CA ILE A 172 20.00 8.76 -22.44
C ILE A 172 18.76 8.91 -21.53
N LEU A 173 17.95 9.95 -21.74
CA LEU A 173 16.72 10.17 -20.98
C LEU A 173 15.66 9.09 -21.27
N LEU A 174 15.50 8.65 -22.52
CA LEU A 174 14.59 7.57 -22.91
C LEU A 174 14.97 6.26 -22.23
N ASN A 175 16.27 5.94 -22.17
CA ASN A 175 16.76 4.77 -21.44
C ASN A 175 16.50 4.87 -19.93
N ALA A 176 16.63 6.07 -19.34
CA ALA A 176 16.28 6.30 -17.94
C ALA A 176 14.76 6.15 -17.67
N ILE A 177 13.91 6.60 -18.58
CA ILE A 177 12.44 6.41 -18.53
C ILE A 177 12.10 4.92 -18.61
N ASN A 178 12.71 4.16 -19.53
CA ASN A 178 12.49 2.72 -19.62
C ASN A 178 12.95 1.99 -18.35
N THR A 179 14.12 2.36 -17.80
CA THR A 179 14.60 1.85 -16.50
C THR A 179 13.64 2.17 -15.35
N PHE A 180 12.95 3.31 -15.39
CA PHE A 180 11.91 3.66 -14.42
C PHE A 180 10.65 2.81 -14.60
N ILE A 181 10.20 2.58 -15.84
CA ILE A 181 9.07 1.71 -16.18
C ILE A 181 9.30 0.29 -15.65
N ASP A 182 10.47 -0.31 -15.92
CA ASP A 182 10.79 -1.68 -15.48
C ASP A 182 10.78 -1.84 -13.94
N LYS A 183 11.26 -0.81 -13.23
CA LYS A 183 11.26 -0.77 -11.75
C LYS A 183 9.86 -0.59 -11.19
N LEU A 184 9.05 0.30 -11.78
CA LEU A 184 7.68 0.54 -11.37
C LEU A 184 6.76 -0.64 -11.67
N GLU A 185 6.98 -1.33 -12.80
CA GLU A 185 6.33 -2.59 -13.15
C GLU A 185 6.68 -3.69 -12.15
N THR A 186 7.95 -3.79 -11.74
CA THR A 186 8.36 -4.74 -10.68
C THR A 186 7.67 -4.43 -9.34
N LEU A 187 7.64 -3.16 -8.93
CA LEU A 187 6.95 -2.74 -7.70
C LEU A 187 5.45 -3.12 -7.74
N THR A 188 4.77 -2.75 -8.82
CA THR A 188 3.32 -2.88 -8.98
C THR A 188 2.87 -4.33 -9.16
N ASN A 189 3.61 -5.12 -9.95
CA ASN A 189 3.21 -6.47 -10.35
C ASN A 189 3.86 -7.60 -9.53
N LYS A 190 4.87 -7.31 -8.69
CA LYS A 190 5.57 -8.35 -7.90
C LYS A 190 5.75 -8.02 -6.41
N THR A 191 5.62 -6.76 -6.00
CA THR A 191 5.81 -6.36 -4.60
C THR A 191 4.49 -6.00 -3.90
N ILE A 192 3.53 -5.46 -4.65
CA ILE A 192 2.20 -5.06 -4.14
C ILE A 192 1.12 -6.04 -4.68
N GLU A 193 1.35 -7.35 -4.54
CA GLU A 193 0.33 -8.39 -4.78
C GLU A 193 -0.50 -8.68 -3.53
#